data_AF-A0A4R0XTK5-F1
#
_entry.id   AF-A0A4R0XTK5-F1
#
_cell.length_a   1.000
_cell.length_b   1.000
_cell.length_c   1.000
_cell.angle_alpha   90.00
_cell.angle_beta   90.00
_cell.angle_gamma   90.00
#
_symmetry.space_group_name_H-M   'P 1'
#
loop_
_entity.id
_entity.type
_entity.pdbx_description
1 polymer ?
#
loop_
_entity_poly.entity_id
_entity_poly.type
_entity_poly.pdbx_seq_one_letter_code
_entity_poly.pdbx_strand_id
1 'polypeptide(L)' 'MFRWAIIFAVIALIASLLGFAGVAGLSKDFAIILLVIAVILAIVGFLSRGKI' A
#
# COMPACT_ATOMS: atom_id res chain seq x y z
N MET A 1 -20.38 19.78 3.64
CA MET A 1 -19.05 19.19 3.34
C MET A 1 -18.01 19.54 4.42
N PHE A 2 -17.96 20.77 4.92
CA PHE A 2 -17.04 21.18 6.02
C PHE A 2 -17.11 20.33 7.30
N ARG A 3 -18.31 19.90 7.73
CA ARG A 3 -18.45 18.99 8.89
C ARG A 3 -17.69 17.68 8.71
N TRP A 4 -17.75 17.08 7.51
CA TRP A 4 -17.05 15.83 7.19
C TRP A 4 -15.53 16.02 7.14
N ALA A 5 -15.06 17.11 6.53
CA ALA A 5 -13.62 17.40 6.45
C ALA A 5 -12.99 17.55 7.85
N ILE A 6 -13.68 18.22 8.77
CA ILE A 6 -13.23 18.38 10.16
C ILE A 6 -13.20 17.03 10.89
N ILE A 7 -14.23 16.20 10.70
CA ILE A 7 -14.28 14.86 11.32
C ILE A 7 -13.10 14.00 10.83
N PHE A 8 -12.80 13.99 9.54
CA PHE A 8 -11.65 13.26 9.01
C PHE A 8 -10.30 13.81 9.49
N ALA A 9 -10.18 15.13 9.64
CA ALA A 9 -8.96 15.76 10.17
C ALA A 9 -8.70 15.33 11.62
N VAL A 10 -9.75 15.29 12.46
CA VAL A 10 -9.63 14.83 13.85
C VAL A 10 -9.25 13.35 13.91
N ILE A 11 -9.89 12.50 13.09
CA ILE A 11 -9.56 11.07 13.02
C ILE A 11 -8.10 10.87 12.57
N ALA A 12 -7.64 11.60 11.56
CA ALA A 12 -6.26 11.53 11.08
C ALA A 12 -5.24 11.96 12.15
N LEU A 13 -5.57 13.02 12.92
CA LEU A 13 -4.72 13.49 14.00
C LEU A 13 -4.58 12.42 15.10
N ILE A 14 -5.70 11.84 15.52
CA ILE A 14 -5.74 10.76 16.52
C ILE A 14 -5.00 9.52 16.00
N ALA A 15 -5.20 9.14 14.74
CA ALA A 15 -4.51 8.02 14.13
C ALA A 15 -2.98 8.25 14.06
N SER A 16 -2.54 9.47 13.76
CA SER A 16 -1.11 9.82 13.76
C SER A 16 -0.49 9.74 15.17
N LEU A 17 -1.23 10.16 16.20
CA LEU A 17 -0.79 10.11 17.60
C LEU A 17 -0.74 8.68 18.15
N LEU A 18 -1.69 7.82 17.74
CA LEU A 18 -1.73 6.40 18.09
C LEU A 18 -0.66 5.55 17.36
N GLY A 19 0.17 6.15 16.52
CA GLY A 19 1.28 5.44 15.86
C GLY A 19 0.87 4.67 14.61
N PHE A 20 -0.32 4.89 14.03
CA PHE A 20 -0.70 4.29 12.75
C PHE A 20 0.20 4.75 11.57
N ALA A 21 1.03 5.78 11.77
CA ALA A 21 2.10 6.14 10.85
C ALA A 21 3.14 5.01 10.68
N GLY A 22 3.44 4.24 11.73
CA GLY A 22 4.37 3.11 11.66
C GLY A 22 3.80 1.91 10.91
N VAL A 23 2.50 1.63 11.11
CA VAL A 23 1.78 0.57 10.36
C VAL A 23 1.72 0.90 8.87
N ALA A 24 1.52 2.17 8.52
CA ALA A 24 1.57 2.62 7.12
C ALA A 24 2.95 2.41 6.48
N GLY A 25 4.04 2.62 7.24
CA GLY A 25 5.40 2.32 6.80
C GLY A 25 5.62 0.82 6.55
N LEU A 26 5.25 -0.03 7.50
CA LEU A 26 5.36 -1.48 7.34
C LEU A 26 4.51 -1.99 6.17
N SER A 27 3.27 -1.52 6.04
CA SER A 27 2.40 -1.87 4.91
C SER A 27 3.00 -1.44 3.57
N LYS A 28 3.69 -0.31 3.51
CA LYS A 28 4.40 0.15 2.30
C LYS A 28 5.54 -0.80 1.93
N ASP A 29 6.33 -1.25 2.91
CA ASP A 29 7.42 -2.18 2.67
C ASP A 29 6.89 -3.54 2.17
N PHE A 30 5.82 -4.06 2.79
CA PHE A 30 5.14 -5.26 2.32
C PHE A 30 4.57 -5.10 0.90
N ALA A 31 3.96 -3.96 0.60
CA ALA A 31 3.42 -3.68 -0.73
C ALA A 31 4.50 -3.65 -1.80
N ILE A 32 5.68 -3.08 -1.50
CA ILE A 32 6.83 -3.07 -2.43
C ILE A 32 7.32 -4.50 -2.69
N ILE A 33 7.47 -5.32 -1.65
CA ILE A 33 7.90 -6.72 -1.79
C ILE A 33 6.92 -7.49 -2.70
N LEU A 34 5.61 -7.36 -2.45
CA LEU A 34 4.57 -8.01 -3.27
C LEU A 34 4.56 -7.49 -4.71
N LEU A 35 4.77 -6.19 -4.91
CA LEU A 35 4.87 -5.59 -6.24
C LEU A 35 6.06 -6.17 -7.01
N VAL A 36 7.23 -6.26 -6.38
CA VAL A 36 8.43 -6.84 -7.00
C VAL A 36 8.19 -8.30 -7.37
N ILE A 37 7.60 -9.09 -6.48
CA ILE A 37 7.25 -10.49 -6.77
C ILE A 37 6.27 -10.58 -7.95
N ALA A 38 5.22 -9.75 -7.97
CA ALA A 38 4.26 -9.71 -9.05
C ALA A 38 4.90 -9.34 -10.39
N VAL A 39 5.84 -8.38 -10.41
CA VAL A 39 6.60 -8.02 -11.61
C VAL A 39 7.47 -9.18 -12.09
N ILE A 40 8.18 -9.86 -11.19
CA ILE A 40 9.00 -11.04 -11.55
C ILE A 40 8.11 -12.14 -12.13
N LEU A 41 7.00 -12.47 -11.48
CA LEU A 41 6.05 -13.48 -11.96
C LEU A 41 5.40 -13.06 -13.28
N ALA A 42 5.10 -11.78 -13.47
CA ALA A 42 4.58 -11.26 -14.73
C ALA A 42 5.60 -11.40 -15.86
N ILE A 43 6.87 -11.04 -15.63
CA ILE A 43 7.95 -11.19 -16.62
C ILE A 43 8.15 -12.66 -16.95
N VAL A 44 8.28 -13.53 -15.95
CA VAL A 44 8.46 -14.98 -16.14
C VAL A 44 7.24 -15.59 -16.84
N GLY A 45 6.03 -15.21 -16.44
CA GLY A 45 4.78 -15.67 -17.05
C GLY A 45 4.63 -15.24 -18.51
N PHE A 46 5.01 -13.99 -18.82
CA PHE A 46 4.99 -13.46 -20.18
C PHE A 46 6.04 -14.15 -21.06
N LEU A 47 7.24 -14.39 -20.53
CA LEU A 47 8.31 -15.08 -21.25
C LEU A 47 8.03 -16.58 -21.43
N SER A 48 7.35 -17.21 -20.46
CA SER A 48 6.93 -18.61 -20.52
C SER A 48 5.80 -18.85 -21.53
N ARG A 49 4.81 -17.92 -21.63
CA ARG A 49 3.74 -18.00 -22.64
C ARG A 49 4.21 -17.72 -24.06
N GLY A 50 5.34 -17.04 -24.27
CA GLY A 50 5.91 -16.81 -25.61
C GLY A 50 6.63 -18.03 -26.21
N LYS A 51 6.69 -19.17 -25.49
CA LYS A 51 7.52 -20.34 -25.85
C LYS A 51 6.73 -21.63 -26.12
N ILE A 52 5.40 -21.54 -26.25
CA ILE A 52 4.49 -22.65 -26.59
C ILE A 52 3.57 -22.25 -27.74
#